data_AF-A0A849MSK9-F1
#
_entry.id   AF-A0A849MSK9-F1
#
_cell.length_a   1.000
_cell.length_b   1.000
_cell.length_c   1.000
_cell.angle_alpha   90.00
_cell.angle_beta   90.00
_cell.angle_gamma   90.00
#
_symmetry.space_group_name_H-M   'P 1'
#
loop_
_entity.id
_entity.type
_entity.pdbx_description
1 polymer ?
#
loop_
_entity_poly.entity_id
_entity_poly.type
_entity_poly.pdbx_seq_one_letter_code
_entity_poly.pdbx_strand_id
1 'polypeptide(L)'
;MLPLIPLISLAGALVPELVGLFGGRRAGELAGKVADAVQQVAGTADPAAAARQVQEDAAKAAALRLRLEEIRVQYQALQVQDAASERQSLLETLRAEVADRARAGSTLSAALLAPGVSASIVAATPAAVSALVLAGFFGFTAWLVRFPPAGGDPTTLTLLNVVVGALVAGFTAVVNFWLGSSQGSREKDRTVATLQQAQASAPRVPAGALDALAAAPFARLAGSKTAPVPGQPSRFDLCLQVVLKQEGGFSNDAADPGGATQMGITEHCLAAWRGRPVTAEEVRNLSAEEAKEIYRAQYWNLMRCEDLPRGIDLMVFDFGVNAGPGTSVKMLQRAVGVKPDGAVGPYTLRATTAAEAAPLVEALAQARLDHYRGLPTFARFGRGWTRRVEDVRRQALLMISA
;
A
#
# COMPACT_ATOMS: atom_id res chain seq x y z
N MET A 1 17.31 13.32 29.29
CA MET A 1 16.12 12.43 29.13
C MET A 1 16.00 11.34 30.20
N LEU A 2 17.07 10.92 30.88
CA LEU A 2 17.02 9.93 31.97
C LEU A 2 16.21 10.31 33.25
N PRO A 3 16.07 11.57 33.68
CA PRO A 3 15.31 11.88 34.91
C PRO A 3 13.79 11.98 34.71
N LEU A 4 13.29 11.92 33.48
CA LEU A 4 11.86 12.14 33.14
C LEU A 4 11.04 10.85 33.04
N ILE A 5 11.70 9.71 32.85
CA ILE A 5 11.07 8.39 32.70
C ILE A 5 10.15 8.02 33.90
N PRO A 6 10.54 8.24 35.17
CA PRO A 6 9.68 7.92 36.30
C PRO A 6 8.45 8.85 36.44
N LEU A 7 8.53 10.08 35.94
CA LEU A 7 7.39 11.01 35.92
C LEU A 7 6.38 10.64 34.83
N ILE A 8 6.88 10.17 33.68
CA ILE A 8 6.06 9.72 32.55
C ILE A 8 5.31 8.42 32.90
N SER A 9 5.95 7.49 33.61
CA SER A 9 5.28 6.26 34.05
C SER A 9 4.20 6.54 35.11
N LEU A 10 4.44 7.48 36.03
CA LEU A 10 3.43 7.93 37.00
C LEU A 10 2.24 8.59 36.30
N ALA A 11 2.49 9.48 35.33
CA ALA A 11 1.44 10.13 34.56
C ALA A 11 0.62 9.12 33.73
N GLY A 12 1.28 8.13 33.11
CA GLY A 12 0.62 7.03 32.39
C GLY A 12 -0.20 6.09 33.29
N ALA A 13 0.18 5.93 34.55
CA ALA A 13 -0.60 5.16 35.52
C ALA A 13 -1.90 5.87 35.93
N LEU A 14 -1.87 7.21 36.03
CA LEU A 14 -3.04 8.03 36.39
C LEU A 14 -3.96 8.34 35.21
N VAL A 15 -3.37 8.55 34.02
CA VAL A 15 -4.08 8.83 32.77
C VAL A 15 -3.44 8.00 31.65
N PRO A 16 -3.92 6.75 31.43
CA PRO A 16 -3.34 5.84 30.44
C PRO A 16 -3.36 6.38 29.00
N GLU A 17 -4.35 7.21 28.67
CA GLU A 17 -4.47 7.80 27.33
C GLU A 17 -3.38 8.83 26.99
N LEU A 18 -2.70 9.41 28.00
CA LEU A 18 -1.55 10.29 27.76
C LEU A 18 -0.39 9.56 27.10
N VAL A 19 -0.26 8.25 27.34
CA VAL A 19 0.83 7.42 26.78
C VAL A 19 0.85 7.47 25.25
N GLY A 20 -0.33 7.50 24.62
CA GLY A 20 -0.44 7.57 23.16
C GLY A 20 0.07 8.88 22.55
N LEU A 21 0.12 9.97 23.32
CA LEU A 21 0.55 11.29 22.84
C LEU A 21 2.08 11.48 22.88
N PHE A 22 2.81 10.64 23.63
CA PHE A 22 4.28 10.66 23.68
C PHE A 22 4.96 10.08 22.42
N GLY A 23 4.19 9.52 21.48
CA GLY A 23 4.70 9.05 20.18
C GLY A 23 4.67 10.12 19.07
N GLY A 24 4.11 11.30 19.33
CA GLY A 24 3.92 12.36 18.33
C GLY A 24 5.09 13.35 18.20
N ARG A 25 5.05 14.23 17.19
CA ARG A 25 6.05 15.29 16.98
C ARG A 25 6.27 16.23 18.18
N ARG A 26 5.26 16.37 19.04
CA ARG A 26 5.29 17.21 20.25
C ARG A 26 5.62 16.45 21.53
N ALA A 27 6.12 15.21 21.43
CA ALA A 27 6.44 14.37 22.58
C ALA A 27 7.38 15.04 23.59
N GLY A 28 8.38 15.78 23.11
CA GLY A 28 9.32 16.52 23.96
C GLY A 28 8.66 17.66 24.74
N GLU A 29 7.75 18.40 24.10
CA GLU A 29 7.00 19.49 24.76
C GLU A 29 6.01 18.93 25.79
N LEU A 30 5.31 17.86 25.44
CA LEU A 30 4.39 17.15 26.33
C LEU A 30 5.12 16.61 27.57
N ALA A 31 6.31 16.01 27.39
CA ALA A 31 7.12 15.52 28.49
C ALA A 31 7.57 16.64 29.45
N GLY A 32 7.91 17.81 28.92
CA GLY A 32 8.19 19.00 29.73
C GLY A 32 6.97 19.45 30.54
N LYS A 33 5.81 19.58 29.91
CA LYS A 33 4.56 20.01 30.58
C LYS A 33 4.07 19.03 31.64
N VAL A 34 4.21 17.73 31.39
CA VAL A 34 3.88 16.69 32.38
C VAL A 34 4.83 16.75 33.57
N ALA A 35 6.14 16.97 33.34
CA ALA A 35 7.10 17.13 34.42
C ALA A 35 6.82 18.38 35.27
N ASP A 36 6.52 19.51 34.64
CA ASP A 36 6.15 20.75 35.33
C ASP A 36 4.89 20.56 36.18
N ALA A 37 3.87 19.87 35.65
CA ALA A 37 2.63 19.58 36.36
C ALA A 37 2.86 18.68 37.58
N VAL A 38 3.70 17.64 37.45
CA VAL A 38 4.04 16.77 38.58
C VAL A 38 4.83 17.54 39.64
N GLN A 39 5.81 18.36 39.25
CA GLN A 39 6.59 19.17 40.19
C GLN A 39 5.72 20.20 40.93
N GLN A 40 4.76 20.84 40.26
CA GLN A 40 3.83 21.79 40.87
C GLN A 40 2.92 21.15 41.91
N VAL A 41 2.43 19.92 41.67
CA VAL A 41 1.52 19.23 42.60
C VAL A 41 2.29 18.53 43.74
N ALA A 42 3.45 17.95 43.44
CA ALA A 42 4.27 17.27 44.44
C ALA A 42 5.14 18.23 45.27
N GLY A 43 5.47 19.43 44.78
CA GLY A 43 6.31 20.39 45.48
C GLY A 43 7.78 19.96 45.61
N THR A 44 8.21 18.94 44.86
CA THR A 44 9.59 18.45 44.83
C THR A 44 10.04 18.22 43.40
N ALA A 45 11.31 18.50 43.13
CA ALA A 45 11.96 18.25 41.85
C ALA A 45 12.47 16.80 41.72
N ASP A 46 12.47 16.02 42.82
CA ASP A 46 12.88 14.61 42.80
C ASP A 46 11.72 13.72 42.32
N PRO A 47 11.87 13.03 41.17
CA PRO A 47 10.83 12.17 40.60
C PRO A 47 10.36 11.03 41.51
N ALA A 48 11.28 10.44 42.29
CA ALA A 48 10.95 9.32 43.16
C ALA A 48 10.16 9.78 44.39
N ALA A 49 10.57 10.91 44.98
CA ALA A 49 9.82 11.55 46.07
C ALA A 49 8.45 12.06 45.60
N ALA A 50 8.35 12.61 44.38
CA ALA A 50 7.09 13.07 43.80
C ALA A 50 6.08 11.92 43.63
N ALA A 51 6.53 10.77 43.13
CA ALA A 51 5.68 9.59 42.96
C ALA A 51 5.15 9.06 44.31
N ARG A 52 5.98 9.02 45.35
CA ARG A 52 5.55 8.59 46.69
C ARG A 52 4.51 9.54 47.28
N GLN A 53 4.75 10.85 47.22
CA GLN A 53 3.80 11.82 47.78
C GLN A 53 2.45 11.82 47.06
N VAL A 54 2.44 11.60 45.74
CA VAL A 54 1.21 11.47 44.95
C VAL A 54 0.48 10.16 45.26
N GLN A 55 1.19 9.08 45.60
CA GLN A 55 0.58 7.81 45.99
C GLN A 55 0.04 7.81 47.42
N GLU A 56 0.70 8.54 48.33
CA GLU A 56 0.33 8.61 49.75
C GLU A 56 -0.78 9.65 50.03
N ASP A 57 -0.88 10.71 49.22
CA ASP A 57 -1.87 11.78 49.36
C ASP A 57 -2.91 11.76 48.25
N ALA A 58 -4.11 11.27 48.58
CA ALA A 58 -5.23 11.17 47.66
C ALA A 58 -5.68 12.53 47.08
N ALA A 59 -5.48 13.64 47.80
CA ALA A 59 -5.82 14.98 47.31
C ALA A 59 -4.82 15.44 46.24
N LYS A 60 -3.52 15.16 46.44
CA LYS A 60 -2.48 15.41 45.42
C LYS A 60 -2.69 14.53 44.18
N ALA A 61 -3.08 13.26 44.34
CA ALA A 61 -3.40 12.38 43.23
C ALA A 61 -4.56 12.91 42.37
N ALA A 62 -5.64 13.37 43.01
CA ALA A 62 -6.79 13.95 42.33
C ALA A 62 -6.44 15.25 41.59
N ALA A 63 -5.68 16.14 42.24
CA ALA A 63 -5.22 17.40 41.63
C ALA A 63 -4.31 17.15 40.42
N LEU A 64 -3.37 16.21 40.54
CA LEU A 64 -2.49 15.84 39.43
C LEU A 64 -3.28 15.22 38.28
N ARG A 65 -4.23 14.33 38.57
CA ARG A 65 -5.08 13.71 37.54
C ARG A 65 -5.86 14.75 36.74
N LEU A 66 -6.46 15.74 37.40
CA LEU A 66 -7.17 16.82 36.72
C LEU A 66 -6.25 17.62 35.80
N ARG A 67 -5.04 17.95 36.27
CA ARG A 67 -4.06 18.72 35.50
C ARG A 67 -3.52 17.94 34.29
N LEU A 68 -3.31 16.63 34.46
CA LEU A 68 -2.89 15.73 33.39
C LEU A 68 -3.98 15.55 32.32
N GLU A 69 -5.25 15.49 32.71
CA GLU A 69 -6.38 15.46 31.76
C GLU A 69 -6.51 16.75 30.95
N GLU A 70 -6.30 17.91 31.58
CA GLU A 70 -6.28 19.20 30.88
C GLU A 70 -5.17 19.26 29.83
N ILE A 71 -3.97 18.81 30.21
CA ILE A 71 -2.83 18.68 29.28
C ILE A 71 -3.16 17.70 28.15
N ARG A 72 -3.78 16.55 28.45
CA ARG A 72 -4.19 15.56 27.43
C ARG A 72 -5.10 16.18 26.38
N VAL A 73 -6.18 16.82 26.82
CA VAL A 73 -7.18 17.43 25.93
C VAL A 73 -6.55 18.52 25.07
N GLN A 74 -5.71 19.38 25.66
CA GLN A 74 -5.01 20.44 24.94
C GLN A 74 -4.10 19.88 23.84
N TYR A 75 -3.28 18.86 24.15
CA TYR A 75 -2.36 18.28 23.19
C TYR A 75 -3.05 17.43 22.12
N GLN A 76 -4.17 16.79 22.46
CA GLN A 76 -5.00 16.10 21.49
C GLN A 76 -5.62 17.06 20.47
N ALA A 77 -6.10 18.24 20.90
CA ALA A 77 -6.60 19.27 20.01
C ALA A 77 -5.51 19.80 19.06
N LEU A 78 -4.31 20.03 19.57
CA LEU A 78 -3.15 20.44 18.77
C LEU A 78 -2.77 19.38 17.72
N GLN A 79 -2.78 18.10 18.08
CA GLN A 79 -2.47 17.02 17.14
C GLN A 79 -3.48 16.93 15.99
N VAL A 80 -4.77 17.15 16.28
CA VAL A 80 -5.83 17.20 15.26
C VAL A 80 -5.62 18.40 14.33
N GLN A 81 -5.24 19.56 14.87
CA GLN A 81 -4.96 20.76 14.09
C GLN A 81 -3.72 20.60 13.20
N ASP A 82 -2.65 20.01 13.71
CA ASP A 82 -1.44 19.69 12.95
C ASP A 82 -1.74 18.71 11.80
N ALA A 83 -2.59 17.70 12.04
CA ALA A 83 -3.02 16.77 10.99
C ALA A 83 -3.93 17.44 9.94
N ALA A 84 -4.74 18.42 10.35
CA ALA A 84 -5.59 19.18 9.43
C ALA A 84 -4.77 20.11 8.54
N SER A 85 -3.74 20.78 9.08
CA SER A 85 -2.88 21.68 8.33
C SER A 85 -2.02 20.93 7.30
N GLU A 86 -1.50 19.74 7.64
CA GLU A 86 -0.80 18.87 6.69
C GLU A 86 -1.70 18.39 5.55
N ARG A 87 -2.95 18.02 5.87
CA ARG A 87 -3.92 17.65 4.84
C ARG A 87 -4.19 18.83 3.91
N GLN A 88 -4.27 20.04 4.45
CA GLN A 88 -4.51 21.23 3.66
C GLN A 88 -3.33 21.58 2.75
N SER A 89 -2.08 21.52 3.24
CA SER A 89 -0.90 21.77 2.42
C SER A 89 -0.76 20.71 1.31
N LEU A 90 -1.06 19.44 1.60
CA LEU A 90 -1.07 18.39 0.58
C LEU A 90 -2.12 18.68 -0.51
N LEU A 91 -3.32 19.12 -0.11
CA LEU A 91 -4.36 19.47 -1.07
C LEU A 91 -3.97 20.67 -1.93
N GLU A 92 -3.27 21.67 -1.38
CA GLU A 92 -2.77 22.82 -2.13
C GLU A 92 -1.70 22.41 -3.14
N THR A 93 -0.74 21.57 -2.75
CA THR A 93 0.27 21.03 -3.68
C THR A 93 -0.38 20.23 -4.80
N LEU A 94 -1.33 19.36 -4.49
CA LEU A 94 -2.06 18.59 -5.50
C LEU A 94 -2.88 19.50 -6.43
N ARG A 95 -3.51 20.55 -5.90
CA ARG A 95 -4.23 21.54 -6.72
C ARG A 95 -3.28 22.27 -7.67
N ALA A 96 -2.11 22.68 -7.19
CA ALA A 96 -1.10 23.33 -8.03
C ALA A 96 -0.65 22.41 -9.17
N GLU A 97 -0.36 21.13 -8.87
CA GLU A 97 0.00 20.15 -9.89
C GLU A 97 -1.11 19.90 -10.92
N VAL A 98 -2.36 19.81 -10.49
CA VAL A 98 -3.49 19.66 -11.42
C VAL A 98 -3.65 20.90 -12.30
N ALA A 99 -3.49 22.10 -11.73
CA ALA A 99 -3.56 23.35 -12.48
C ALA A 99 -2.41 23.50 -13.50
N ASP A 100 -1.22 23.02 -13.18
CA ASP A 100 -0.08 22.98 -14.12
C ASP A 100 -0.35 21.98 -15.27
N ARG A 101 -0.86 20.78 -14.95
CA ARG A 101 -1.23 19.79 -15.98
C ARG A 101 -2.36 20.30 -16.89
N ALA A 102 -3.35 20.99 -16.33
CA ALA A 102 -4.43 21.59 -17.09
C ALA A 102 -3.94 22.68 -18.06
N ARG A 103 -3.00 23.53 -17.61
CA ARG A 103 -2.34 24.53 -18.47
C ARG A 103 -1.50 23.89 -19.58
N ALA A 104 -0.76 22.82 -19.29
CA ALA A 104 -0.01 22.08 -20.30
C ALA A 104 -0.94 21.41 -21.34
N GLY A 105 -2.12 20.93 -20.91
CA GLY A 105 -3.13 20.38 -21.81
C GLY A 105 -3.76 21.44 -22.72
N SER A 106 -4.04 22.64 -22.18
CA SER A 106 -4.67 23.71 -22.96
C SER A 106 -3.73 24.29 -24.03
N THR A 107 -2.44 24.47 -23.72
CA THR A 107 -1.44 24.92 -24.69
C THR A 107 -1.22 23.89 -25.79
N LEU A 108 -1.17 22.60 -25.44
CA LEU A 108 -1.09 21.51 -26.42
C LEU A 108 -2.35 21.45 -27.31
N SER A 109 -3.54 21.60 -26.73
CA SER A 109 -4.80 21.61 -27.48
C SER A 109 -4.91 22.81 -28.43
N ALA A 110 -4.42 23.98 -28.03
CA ALA A 110 -4.39 25.17 -28.86
C ALA A 110 -3.42 25.02 -30.05
N ALA A 111 -2.26 24.38 -29.82
CA ALA A 111 -1.31 24.06 -30.88
C ALA A 111 -1.86 23.02 -31.88
N LEU A 112 -2.64 22.04 -31.39
CA LEU A 112 -3.27 21.00 -32.20
C LEU A 112 -4.46 21.49 -33.04
N LEU A 113 -5.09 22.60 -32.64
CA LEU A 113 -6.20 23.23 -33.36
C LEU A 113 -5.75 24.39 -34.27
N ALA A 114 -4.44 24.62 -34.41
CA ALA A 114 -3.91 25.64 -35.30
C ALA A 114 -4.28 25.35 -36.76
N PRO A 115 -4.65 26.38 -37.56
CA PRO A 115 -5.05 26.19 -38.95
C PRO A 115 -3.91 25.57 -39.76
N GLY A 116 -4.17 24.42 -40.38
CA GLY A 116 -3.18 23.62 -41.14
C GLY A 116 -2.86 22.25 -40.53
N VAL A 117 -3.30 21.98 -39.29
CA VAL A 117 -3.08 20.68 -38.62
C VAL A 117 -4.31 19.78 -38.82
N SER A 118 -4.16 18.70 -39.60
CA SER A 118 -5.23 17.71 -39.83
C SER A 118 -5.23 16.61 -38.76
N ALA A 119 -6.39 15.99 -38.50
CA ALA A 119 -6.55 14.97 -37.46
C ALA A 119 -5.60 13.75 -37.63
N SER A 120 -5.19 13.44 -38.86
CA SER A 120 -4.19 12.42 -39.17
C SER A 120 -2.77 12.82 -38.74
N ILE A 121 -2.41 14.10 -38.87
CA ILE A 121 -1.13 14.64 -38.39
C ILE A 121 -1.08 14.55 -36.85
N VAL A 122 -2.16 14.93 -36.17
CA VAL A 122 -2.28 14.83 -34.70
C VAL A 122 -2.14 13.39 -34.20
N ALA A 123 -2.80 12.43 -34.86
CA ALA A 123 -2.71 11.01 -34.51
C ALA A 123 -1.32 10.40 -34.77
N ALA A 124 -0.63 10.88 -35.81
CA ALA A 124 0.71 10.41 -36.16
C ALA A 124 1.83 11.09 -35.36
N THR A 125 1.57 12.23 -34.70
CA THR A 125 2.60 13.04 -34.02
C THR A 125 3.35 12.25 -32.93
N PRO A 126 2.68 11.50 -32.03
CA PRO A 126 3.39 10.74 -31.00
C PRO A 126 4.27 9.63 -31.58
N ALA A 127 3.80 8.97 -32.64
CA ALA A 127 4.56 7.93 -33.34
C ALA A 127 5.76 8.52 -34.10
N ALA A 128 5.58 9.65 -34.77
CA ALA A 128 6.64 10.33 -35.51
C ALA A 128 7.75 10.88 -34.58
N VAL A 129 7.37 11.50 -33.46
CA VAL A 129 8.33 11.98 -32.45
C VAL A 129 9.05 10.80 -31.79
N SER A 130 8.34 9.72 -31.48
CA SER A 130 8.95 8.50 -30.93
C SER A 130 9.96 7.87 -31.89
N ALA A 131 9.61 7.79 -33.19
CA ALA A 131 10.50 7.26 -34.22
C ALA A 131 11.75 8.13 -34.39
N LEU A 132 11.62 9.46 -34.33
CA LEU A 132 12.74 10.39 -34.44
C LEU A 132 13.70 10.27 -33.25
N VAL A 133 13.17 10.17 -32.02
CA VAL A 133 13.98 9.98 -30.80
C VAL A 133 14.69 8.63 -30.81
N LEU A 134 14.02 7.55 -31.23
CA LEU A 134 14.62 6.23 -31.37
C LEU A 134 15.71 6.21 -32.45
N ALA A 135 15.44 6.77 -33.62
CA ALA A 135 16.42 6.86 -34.71
C ALA A 135 17.64 7.71 -34.29
N GLY A 136 17.42 8.82 -33.59
CA GLY A 136 18.48 9.66 -33.04
C GLY A 136 19.33 8.92 -32.00
N PHE A 137 18.69 8.21 -31.06
CA PHE A 137 19.37 7.42 -30.03
C PHE A 137 20.27 6.35 -30.67
N PHE A 138 19.70 5.45 -31.46
CA PHE A 138 20.46 4.34 -32.05
C PHE A 138 21.46 4.80 -33.11
N GLY A 139 21.13 5.81 -33.91
CA GLY A 139 22.03 6.39 -34.89
C GLY A 139 23.25 7.04 -34.24
N PHE A 140 23.03 7.82 -33.17
CA PHE A 140 24.11 8.45 -32.43
C PHE A 140 24.98 7.44 -31.66
N THR A 141 24.36 6.43 -31.04
CA THR A 141 25.10 5.34 -30.38
C THR A 141 25.95 4.56 -31.39
N ALA A 142 25.40 4.21 -32.56
CA ALA A 142 26.15 3.54 -33.61
C ALA A 142 27.31 4.40 -34.16
N TRP A 143 27.08 5.71 -34.30
CA TRP A 143 28.11 6.67 -34.71
C TRP A 143 29.25 6.76 -33.68
N LEU A 144 28.92 6.83 -32.39
CA LEU A 144 29.89 6.84 -31.28
C LEU A 144 30.75 5.56 -31.23
N VAL A 145 30.13 4.40 -31.45
CA VAL A 145 30.85 3.12 -31.50
C VAL A 145 31.78 3.06 -32.71
N ARG A 146 31.38 3.66 -33.84
CA ARG A 146 32.15 3.66 -35.09
C ARG A 146 33.28 4.70 -35.11
N PHE A 147 33.12 5.80 -34.39
CA PHE A 147 34.06 6.92 -34.28
C PHE A 147 34.27 7.28 -32.80
N PRO A 148 35.00 6.46 -32.04
CA PRO A 148 35.26 6.76 -30.63
C PRO A 148 36.08 8.07 -30.55
N PRO A 149 35.71 9.00 -29.66
CA PRO A 149 36.42 10.27 -29.53
C PRO A 149 37.86 10.01 -29.08
N ALA A 150 38.82 10.24 -29.98
CA ALA A 150 40.25 10.14 -29.71
C ALA A 150 40.82 11.53 -29.41
N GLY A 151 41.20 11.78 -28.16
CA GLY A 151 41.76 13.06 -27.71
C GLY A 151 40.78 13.84 -26.82
N GLY A 152 41.06 13.85 -25.52
CA GLY A 152 40.18 14.40 -24.48
C GLY A 152 40.27 15.92 -24.34
N ASP A 153 39.54 16.64 -25.18
CA ASP A 153 39.12 17.99 -24.83
C ASP A 153 37.93 17.91 -23.85
N PRO A 154 38.03 18.45 -22.62
CA PRO A 154 36.97 18.38 -21.60
C PRO A 154 35.63 18.94 -22.08
N THR A 155 35.65 19.93 -22.97
CA THR A 155 34.43 20.52 -23.53
C THR A 155 33.71 19.54 -24.45
N THR A 156 34.45 18.81 -25.28
CA THR A 156 33.91 17.77 -26.17
C THR A 156 33.29 16.61 -25.38
N LEU A 157 33.92 16.17 -24.29
CA LEU A 157 33.37 15.12 -23.42
C LEU A 157 32.12 15.59 -22.66
N THR A 158 32.07 16.87 -22.26
CA THR A 158 30.89 17.45 -21.61
C THR A 158 29.71 17.52 -22.57
N LEU A 159 29.93 18.01 -23.80
CA LEU A 159 28.91 18.03 -24.84
C LEU A 159 28.40 16.63 -25.16
N LEU A 160 29.31 15.64 -25.22
CA LEU A 160 28.94 14.25 -25.43
C LEU A 160 28.04 13.71 -24.32
N ASN A 161 28.40 13.95 -23.05
CA ASN A 161 27.61 13.50 -21.90
C ASN A 161 26.22 14.17 -21.85
N VAL A 162 26.13 15.46 -22.21
CA VAL A 162 24.85 16.17 -22.30
C VAL A 162 23.98 15.57 -23.39
N VAL A 163 24.54 15.28 -24.58
CA VAL A 163 23.79 14.68 -25.69
C VAL A 163 23.35 13.26 -25.36
N VAL A 164 24.23 12.43 -24.79
CA VAL A 164 23.89 11.06 -24.36
C VAL A 164 22.81 11.09 -23.27
N GLY A 165 22.94 11.98 -22.28
CA GLY A 165 21.95 12.14 -21.21
C GLY A 165 20.57 12.58 -21.75
N ALA A 166 20.54 13.54 -22.67
CA ALA A 166 19.30 13.98 -23.31
C ALA A 166 18.64 12.87 -24.15
N LEU A 167 19.45 12.07 -24.86
CA LEU A 167 18.97 10.94 -25.66
C LEU A 167 18.43 9.80 -24.78
N VAL A 168 19.08 9.46 -23.67
CA VAL A 168 18.60 8.47 -22.70
C VAL A 168 17.30 8.93 -22.03
N ALA A 169 17.21 10.20 -21.66
CA ALA A 169 16.00 10.79 -21.10
C ALA A 169 14.83 10.76 -22.11
N GLY A 170 15.10 11.11 -23.37
CA GLY A 170 14.13 11.03 -24.46
C GLY A 170 13.66 9.59 -24.73
N PHE A 171 14.59 8.63 -24.77
CA PHE A 171 14.27 7.21 -24.93
C PHE A 171 13.37 6.70 -23.80
N THR A 172 13.73 7.02 -22.55
CA THR A 172 12.94 6.66 -21.36
C THR A 172 11.55 7.28 -21.41
N ALA A 173 11.42 8.53 -21.86
CA ALA A 173 10.14 9.19 -22.02
C ALA A 173 9.26 8.51 -23.09
N VAL A 174 9.83 8.06 -24.21
CA VAL A 174 9.13 7.29 -25.25
C VAL A 174 8.67 5.93 -24.72
N VAL A 175 9.54 5.20 -24.04
CA VAL A 175 9.21 3.90 -23.42
C VAL A 175 8.06 4.08 -22.41
N ASN A 176 8.13 5.08 -21.54
CA ASN A 176 7.08 5.39 -20.57
C ASN A 176 5.79 5.88 -21.23
N PHE A 177 5.87 6.59 -22.36
CA PHE A 177 4.68 7.01 -23.10
C PHE A 177 3.94 5.79 -23.67
N TRP A 178 4.64 4.82 -24.28
CA TRP A 178 4.00 3.65 -24.89
C TRP A 178 3.66 2.54 -23.91
N LEU A 179 4.48 2.33 -22.88
CA LEU A 179 4.25 1.30 -21.85
C LEU A 179 3.43 1.83 -20.65
N GLY A 180 3.55 3.13 -20.33
CA GLY A 180 2.89 3.76 -19.19
C GLY A 180 1.54 4.44 -19.51
N SER A 181 1.17 4.65 -20.78
CA SER A 181 -0.12 5.27 -21.16
C SER A 181 -1.26 4.29 -21.45
N SER A 182 -1.17 3.02 -21.03
CA SER A 182 -2.28 2.08 -21.25
C SER A 182 -3.47 2.40 -20.33
N GLN A 183 -4.47 3.10 -20.89
CA GLN A 183 -5.84 3.32 -20.40
C GLN A 183 -6.06 3.99 -19.02
N GLY A 184 -5.32 3.63 -17.97
CA GLY A 184 -5.60 4.02 -16.59
C GLY A 184 -5.52 5.53 -16.31
N SER A 185 -4.64 6.26 -17.00
CA SER A 185 -4.50 7.72 -16.78
C SER A 185 -5.66 8.49 -17.42
N ARG A 186 -6.04 8.15 -18.65
CA ARG A 186 -7.17 8.76 -19.36
C ARG A 186 -8.50 8.43 -18.67
N GLU A 187 -8.60 7.26 -18.06
CA GLU A 187 -9.78 6.83 -17.29
C GLU A 187 -9.85 7.50 -15.92
N LYS A 188 -8.70 7.73 -15.25
CA LYS A 188 -8.62 8.57 -14.04
C LYS A 188 -9.06 10.00 -14.31
N ASP A 189 -8.56 10.62 -15.37
CA ASP A 189 -8.92 12.00 -15.72
C ASP A 189 -10.43 12.13 -16.02
N ARG A 190 -11.00 11.14 -16.71
CA ARG A 190 -12.44 11.07 -16.96
C ARG A 190 -13.26 10.81 -15.70
N THR A 191 -12.78 9.95 -14.80
CA THR A 191 -13.45 9.64 -13.53
C THR A 191 -13.40 10.83 -12.58
N VAL A 192 -12.29 11.57 -12.54
CA VAL A 192 -12.14 12.80 -11.75
C VAL A 192 -13.04 13.90 -12.27
N ALA A 193 -13.12 14.09 -13.60
CA ALA A 193 -14.06 15.04 -14.20
C ALA A 193 -15.53 14.67 -13.93
N THR A 194 -15.87 13.38 -13.99
CA THR A 194 -17.23 12.89 -13.72
C THR A 194 -17.59 13.04 -12.23
N LEU A 195 -16.65 12.81 -11.32
CA LEU A 195 -16.84 13.01 -9.87
C LEU A 195 -16.97 14.50 -9.52
N GLN A 196 -16.23 15.38 -10.19
CA GLN A 196 -16.34 16.83 -9.99
C GLN A 196 -17.69 17.37 -10.49
N GLN A 197 -18.19 16.90 -11.64
CA GLN A 197 -19.54 17.25 -12.11
C GLN A 197 -20.64 16.69 -11.21
N ALA A 198 -20.49 15.47 -10.69
CA ALA A 198 -21.42 14.88 -9.72
C ALA A 198 -21.42 15.63 -8.37
N GLN A 199 -20.27 16.11 -7.90
CA GLN A 199 -20.17 16.91 -6.68
C GLN A 199 -20.71 18.33 -6.85
N ALA A 200 -20.56 18.95 -8.02
CA ALA A 200 -21.12 20.27 -8.32
C ALA A 200 -22.65 20.24 -8.50
N SER A 201 -23.20 19.08 -8.86
CA SER A 201 -24.64 18.88 -9.13
C SER A 201 -25.38 18.16 -7.99
N ALA A 202 -24.68 17.75 -6.93
CA ALA A 202 -25.28 17.06 -5.80
C ALA A 202 -26.09 18.05 -4.93
N PRO A 203 -27.36 17.75 -4.61
CA PRO A 203 -28.14 18.58 -3.70
C PRO A 203 -27.47 18.60 -2.33
N ARG A 204 -27.25 19.81 -1.77
CA ARG A 204 -26.70 19.96 -0.41
C ARG A 204 -27.61 19.23 0.58
N VAL A 205 -27.06 18.23 1.26
CA VAL A 205 -27.75 17.50 2.31
C VAL A 205 -28.08 18.48 3.45
N PRO A 206 -29.34 18.59 3.89
CA PRO A 206 -29.72 19.50 4.97
C PRO A 206 -29.04 19.08 6.28
N ALA A 207 -28.60 20.07 7.06
CA ALA A 207 -27.72 19.91 8.21
C ALA A 207 -28.22 18.93 9.29
N GLY A 208 -29.52 18.61 9.34
CA GLY A 208 -30.10 17.66 10.30
C GLY A 208 -29.94 16.17 9.96
N ALA A 209 -29.46 15.82 8.75
CA ALA A 209 -29.24 14.40 8.39
C ALA A 209 -28.02 13.79 9.10
N LEU A 210 -27.11 14.63 9.62
CA LEU A 210 -25.94 14.19 10.37
C LEU A 210 -26.30 13.74 11.80
N ASP A 211 -27.32 14.35 12.41
CA ASP A 211 -27.76 14.00 13.77
C ASP A 211 -28.46 12.63 13.82
N ALA A 212 -29.21 12.27 12.76
CA ALA A 212 -29.82 10.95 12.63
C ALA A 212 -28.79 9.83 12.41
N LEU A 213 -27.67 10.13 11.73
CA LEU A 213 -26.54 9.21 11.55
C LEU A 213 -25.68 9.08 12.82
N ALA A 214 -25.65 10.10 13.68
CA ALA A 214 -24.97 10.06 14.97
C ALA A 214 -25.78 9.31 16.05
N ALA A 215 -27.11 9.25 15.92
CA ALA A 215 -28.02 8.60 16.87
C ALA A 215 -28.24 7.10 16.62
N ALA A 216 -27.85 6.57 15.46
CA ALA A 216 -27.85 5.13 15.23
C ALA A 216 -26.72 4.48 16.05
N PRO A 217 -26.97 3.43 16.86
CA PRO A 217 -25.90 2.76 17.57
C PRO A 217 -24.91 2.25 16.52
N PHE A 218 -23.67 2.72 16.61
CA PHE A 218 -22.53 2.13 15.93
C PHE A 218 -22.50 0.65 16.35
N ALA A 219 -23.15 -0.22 15.57
CA ALA A 219 -22.84 -1.63 15.59
C ALA A 219 -21.36 -1.69 15.30
N ARG A 220 -20.59 -2.07 16.33
CA ARG A 220 -19.13 -2.15 16.31
C ARG A 220 -18.73 -2.69 14.95
N LEU A 221 -17.80 -1.99 14.29
CA LEU A 221 -16.94 -2.57 13.25
C LEU A 221 -16.20 -3.73 13.91
N ALA A 222 -16.88 -4.86 14.07
CA ALA A 222 -16.36 -6.11 14.60
C ALA A 222 -15.65 -6.84 13.45
N GLY A 223 -14.68 -6.16 12.85
CA GLY A 223 -13.47 -6.80 12.35
C GLY A 223 -12.47 -6.72 13.50
N SER A 224 -12.51 -7.71 14.38
CA SER A 224 -11.62 -7.86 15.54
C SER A 224 -10.16 -7.57 15.20
N LYS A 225 -9.68 -6.34 15.45
CA LYS A 225 -8.28 -6.09 15.79
C LYS A 225 -8.05 -6.59 17.22
N THR A 226 -8.10 -7.90 17.42
CA THR A 226 -7.51 -8.50 18.60
C THR A 226 -6.01 -8.34 18.47
N ALA A 227 -5.38 -7.68 19.44
CA ALA A 227 -3.94 -7.81 19.65
C ALA A 227 -3.59 -9.32 19.66
N PRO A 228 -2.41 -9.72 19.13
CA PRO A 228 -2.02 -11.12 19.14
C PRO A 228 -2.07 -11.65 20.57
N VAL A 229 -2.87 -12.69 20.81
CA VAL A 229 -2.80 -13.43 22.08
C VAL A 229 -1.42 -14.09 22.11
N PRO A 230 -0.59 -13.84 23.14
CA PRO A 230 0.72 -14.47 23.24
C PRO A 230 0.60 -16.00 23.15
N GLY A 231 1.24 -16.61 22.15
CA GLY A 231 1.23 -18.06 21.93
C GLY A 231 0.18 -18.60 20.96
N GLN A 232 -0.68 -17.76 20.35
CA GLN A 232 -1.57 -18.19 19.27
C GLN A 232 -1.06 -17.76 17.88
N PRO A 233 -1.17 -18.63 16.85
CA PRO A 233 -0.76 -18.28 15.49
C PRO A 233 -1.63 -17.13 14.95
N SER A 234 -1.00 -16.17 14.27
CA SER A 234 -1.72 -15.07 13.64
C SER A 234 -2.59 -15.55 12.47
N ARG A 235 -3.53 -14.72 12.00
CA ARG A 235 -4.33 -15.02 10.79
C ARG A 235 -3.45 -15.34 9.58
N PHE A 236 -2.39 -14.56 9.43
CA PHE A 236 -1.38 -14.80 8.40
C PHE A 236 -0.73 -16.17 8.56
N ASP A 237 -0.31 -16.55 9.78
CA ASP A 237 0.32 -17.86 10.02
C ASP A 237 -0.61 -19.02 9.67
N LEU A 238 -1.89 -18.92 10.04
CA LEU A 238 -2.90 -19.92 9.72
C LEU A 238 -3.11 -20.04 8.20
N CYS A 239 -3.21 -18.92 7.50
CA CYS A 239 -3.37 -18.92 6.04
C CYS A 239 -2.11 -19.43 5.34
N LEU A 240 -0.93 -19.02 5.80
CA LEU A 240 0.37 -19.44 5.25
C LEU A 240 0.56 -20.94 5.39
N GLN A 241 0.15 -21.55 6.51
CA GLN A 241 0.19 -23.00 6.67
C GLN A 241 -0.67 -23.73 5.63
N VAL A 242 -1.85 -23.19 5.28
CA VAL A 242 -2.70 -23.77 4.24
C VAL A 242 -2.04 -23.65 2.87
N VAL A 243 -1.50 -22.47 2.54
CA VAL A 243 -0.83 -22.21 1.26
C VAL A 243 0.40 -23.11 1.10
N LEU A 244 1.29 -23.16 2.09
CA LEU A 244 2.53 -23.94 2.02
C LEU A 244 2.29 -25.44 1.90
N LYS A 245 1.17 -25.97 2.40
CA LYS A 245 0.78 -27.39 2.16
C LYS A 245 0.51 -27.69 0.68
N GLN A 246 0.14 -26.67 -0.10
CA GLN A 246 -0.09 -26.79 -1.54
C GLN A 246 1.18 -26.58 -2.35
N GLU A 247 2.19 -25.94 -1.76
CA GLU A 247 3.48 -25.69 -2.39
C GLU A 247 4.38 -26.93 -2.26
N GLY A 248 5.12 -27.23 -3.33
CA GLY A 248 6.05 -28.35 -3.36
C GLY A 248 7.34 -28.09 -2.58
N GLY A 249 8.17 -29.13 -2.46
CA GLY A 249 9.55 -29.00 -2.01
C GLY A 249 10.46 -28.41 -3.11
N PHE A 250 11.78 -28.48 -2.88
CA PHE A 250 12.77 -27.94 -3.81
C PHE A 250 12.63 -28.53 -5.21
N SER A 251 12.58 -27.68 -6.22
CA SER A 251 12.69 -28.05 -7.63
C SER A 251 13.73 -27.19 -8.32
N ASN A 252 14.54 -27.80 -9.18
CA ASN A 252 15.49 -27.10 -10.02
C ASN A 252 15.54 -27.82 -11.37
N ASP A 253 14.63 -27.45 -12.27
CA ASP A 253 14.55 -28.00 -13.61
C ASP A 253 15.34 -27.10 -14.56
N ALA A 254 16.31 -27.67 -15.28
CA ALA A 254 17.14 -26.93 -16.24
C ALA A 254 16.34 -26.36 -17.42
N ALA A 255 15.12 -26.86 -17.66
CA ALA A 255 14.21 -26.35 -18.68
C ALA A 255 13.28 -25.22 -18.19
N ASP A 256 13.28 -24.90 -16.89
CA ASP A 256 12.42 -23.86 -16.30
C ASP A 256 13.14 -22.49 -16.29
N PRO A 257 12.64 -21.48 -17.02
CA PRO A 257 13.22 -20.13 -16.98
C PRO A 257 13.11 -19.46 -15.60
N GLY A 258 12.29 -19.99 -14.68
CA GLY A 258 12.17 -19.53 -13.30
C GLY A 258 13.32 -19.95 -12.36
N GLY A 259 14.17 -20.89 -12.79
CA GLY A 259 15.31 -21.37 -12.02
C GLY A 259 14.94 -22.20 -10.78
N ALA A 260 15.87 -22.30 -9.83
CA ALA A 260 15.63 -23.03 -8.59
C ALA A 260 14.44 -22.44 -7.82
N THR A 261 13.59 -23.29 -7.27
CA THR A 261 12.40 -22.91 -6.49
C THR A 261 12.33 -23.73 -5.20
N GLN A 262 12.09 -23.06 -4.08
CA GLN A 262 11.91 -23.69 -2.76
C GLN A 262 10.72 -23.02 -2.06
N MET A 263 9.80 -23.82 -1.49
CA MET A 263 8.59 -23.31 -0.84
C MET A 263 7.80 -22.32 -1.73
N GLY A 264 7.74 -22.56 -3.04
CA GLY A 264 7.08 -21.67 -4.01
C GLY A 264 7.82 -20.35 -4.31
N ILE A 265 9.00 -20.12 -3.73
CA ILE A 265 9.83 -18.93 -3.96
C ILE A 265 10.92 -19.27 -4.97
N THR A 266 10.88 -18.59 -6.13
CA THR A 266 11.84 -18.75 -7.21
C THR A 266 13.15 -18.02 -6.92
N GLU A 267 14.22 -18.40 -7.62
CA GLU A 267 15.52 -17.72 -7.60
C GLU A 267 15.39 -16.22 -7.87
N HIS A 268 14.60 -15.84 -8.88
CA HIS A 268 14.35 -14.44 -9.20
C HIS A 268 13.63 -13.69 -8.08
N CYS A 269 12.65 -14.33 -7.43
CA CYS A 269 11.93 -13.74 -6.28
C CYS A 269 12.88 -13.51 -5.10
N LEU A 270 13.70 -14.51 -4.78
CA LEU A 270 14.66 -14.42 -3.69
C LEU A 270 15.78 -13.40 -3.99
N ALA A 271 16.23 -13.32 -5.24
CA ALA A 271 17.21 -12.33 -5.68
C ALA A 271 16.67 -10.89 -5.53
N ALA A 272 15.43 -10.66 -5.96
CA ALA A 272 14.77 -9.38 -5.81
C ALA A 272 14.59 -9.00 -4.33
N TRP A 273 14.21 -9.96 -3.48
CA TRP A 273 14.08 -9.76 -2.04
C TRP A 273 15.42 -9.39 -1.38
N ARG A 274 16.50 -10.09 -1.71
CA ARG A 274 17.84 -9.84 -1.16
C ARG A 274 18.58 -8.68 -1.83
N GLY A 275 18.04 -8.13 -2.91
CA GLY A 275 18.65 -7.04 -3.68
C GLY A 275 19.95 -7.44 -4.40
N ARG A 276 20.18 -8.74 -4.62
CA ARG A 276 21.37 -9.27 -5.31
C ARG A 276 21.06 -10.60 -5.99
N PRO A 277 21.86 -11.01 -6.99
CA PRO A 277 21.80 -12.39 -7.50
C PRO A 277 22.00 -13.40 -6.37
N VAL A 278 21.29 -14.53 -6.47
CA VAL A 278 21.36 -15.64 -5.50
C VAL A 278 21.63 -16.94 -6.23
N THR A 279 22.27 -17.90 -5.57
CA THR A 279 22.55 -19.21 -6.17
C THR A 279 21.40 -20.20 -5.91
N ALA A 280 21.32 -21.26 -6.72
CA ALA A 280 20.37 -22.36 -6.49
C ALA A 280 20.52 -23.03 -5.11
N GLU A 281 21.74 -23.03 -4.55
CA GLU A 281 22.00 -23.54 -3.21
C GLU A 281 21.43 -22.61 -2.12
N GLU A 282 21.52 -21.30 -2.32
CA GLU A 282 20.86 -20.32 -1.45
C GLU A 282 19.33 -20.45 -1.48
N VAL A 283 18.75 -20.75 -2.64
CA VAL A 283 17.33 -21.05 -2.77
C VAL A 283 16.98 -22.35 -2.04
N ARG A 284 17.78 -23.41 -2.20
CA ARG A 284 17.57 -24.69 -1.50
C ARG A 284 17.61 -24.53 0.02
N ASN A 285 18.51 -23.68 0.52
CA ASN A 285 18.71 -23.41 1.93
C ASN A 285 17.84 -22.24 2.45
N LEU A 286 16.82 -21.82 1.70
CA LEU A 286 15.87 -20.79 2.13
C LEU A 286 15.21 -21.20 3.45
N SER A 287 15.34 -20.34 4.46
CA SER A 287 14.74 -20.58 5.77
C SER A 287 13.23 -20.37 5.75
N ALA A 288 12.50 -21.10 6.59
CA ALA A 288 11.05 -20.95 6.69
C ALA A 288 10.65 -19.54 7.16
N GLU A 289 11.46 -18.89 8.02
CA GLU A 289 11.21 -17.53 8.49
C GLU A 289 11.41 -16.48 7.38
N GLU A 290 12.46 -16.60 6.58
CA GLU A 290 12.67 -15.70 5.43
C GLU A 290 11.58 -15.90 4.37
N ALA A 291 11.19 -17.14 4.08
CA ALA A 291 10.07 -17.45 3.19
C ALA A 291 8.77 -16.80 3.70
N LYS A 292 8.51 -16.90 5.00
CA LYS A 292 7.37 -16.27 5.66
C LYS A 292 7.37 -14.74 5.52
N GLU A 293 8.52 -14.08 5.68
CA GLU A 293 8.64 -12.63 5.46
C GLU A 293 8.34 -12.24 4.01
N ILE A 294 8.87 -13.00 3.04
CA ILE A 294 8.60 -12.83 1.62
C ILE A 294 7.10 -12.94 1.33
N TYR A 295 6.45 -14.00 1.83
CA TYR A 295 5.00 -14.19 1.68
C TYR A 295 4.19 -13.05 2.29
N ARG A 296 4.63 -12.55 3.45
CA ARG A 296 3.95 -11.46 4.14
C ARG A 296 4.05 -10.16 3.33
N ALA A 297 5.25 -9.83 2.86
CA ALA A 297 5.50 -8.58 2.16
C ALA A 297 4.90 -8.57 0.74
N GLN A 298 5.19 -9.60 -0.06
CA GLN A 298 4.90 -9.59 -1.49
C GLN A 298 3.46 -10.03 -1.84
N TYR A 299 2.77 -10.70 -0.91
CA TYR A 299 1.43 -11.24 -1.17
C TYR A 299 0.42 -10.76 -0.12
N TRP A 300 0.63 -11.07 1.16
CA TRP A 300 -0.34 -10.77 2.23
C TRP A 300 -0.60 -9.26 2.37
N ASN A 301 0.46 -8.48 2.53
CA ASN A 301 0.37 -7.03 2.71
C ASN A 301 -0.03 -6.32 1.41
N LEU A 302 0.52 -6.76 0.27
CA LEU A 302 0.22 -6.18 -1.04
C LEU A 302 -1.27 -6.28 -1.40
N MET A 303 -1.90 -7.40 -1.08
CA MET A 303 -3.34 -7.62 -1.28
C MET A 303 -4.19 -7.18 -0.08
N ARG A 304 -3.56 -6.60 0.97
CA ARG A 304 -4.23 -6.19 2.22
C ARG A 304 -5.12 -7.28 2.82
N CYS A 305 -4.63 -8.52 2.83
CA CYS A 305 -5.40 -9.67 3.30
C CYS A 305 -5.84 -9.54 4.77
N GLU A 306 -5.07 -8.83 5.60
CA GLU A 306 -5.42 -8.53 7.00
C GLU A 306 -6.73 -7.73 7.13
N ASP A 307 -7.06 -6.90 6.12
CA ASP A 307 -8.25 -6.05 6.11
C ASP A 307 -9.49 -6.79 5.55
N LEU A 308 -9.32 -8.02 5.02
CA LEU A 308 -10.41 -8.81 4.45
C LEU A 308 -11.09 -9.68 5.53
N PRO A 309 -12.39 -10.02 5.36
CA PRO A 309 -13.06 -11.00 6.22
C PRO A 309 -12.33 -12.35 6.25
N ARG A 310 -12.44 -13.07 7.38
CA ARG A 310 -11.88 -14.43 7.51
C ARG A 310 -12.43 -15.36 6.42
N GLY A 311 -11.59 -16.25 5.92
CA GLY A 311 -11.91 -17.15 4.81
C GLY A 311 -11.75 -16.47 3.45
N ILE A 312 -12.17 -15.21 3.31
CA ILE A 312 -11.95 -14.43 2.08
C ILE A 312 -10.47 -14.08 1.92
N ASP A 313 -9.80 -13.73 3.03
CA ASP A 313 -8.35 -13.53 3.09
C ASP A 313 -7.57 -14.73 2.57
N LEU A 314 -7.93 -15.95 2.99
CA LEU A 314 -7.30 -17.19 2.54
C LEU A 314 -7.54 -17.42 1.03
N MET A 315 -8.78 -17.25 0.56
CA MET A 315 -9.13 -17.44 -0.85
C MET A 315 -8.32 -16.49 -1.76
N VAL A 316 -8.22 -15.22 -1.36
CA VAL A 316 -7.46 -14.19 -2.09
C VAL A 316 -5.96 -14.45 -2.01
N PHE A 317 -5.46 -14.82 -0.82
CA PHE A 317 -4.05 -15.06 -0.59
C PHE A 317 -3.53 -16.25 -1.40
N ASP A 318 -4.16 -17.44 -1.29
CA ASP A 318 -3.73 -18.65 -2.00
C ASP A 318 -3.78 -18.47 -3.52
N PHE A 319 -4.83 -17.82 -4.04
CA PHE A 319 -4.92 -17.57 -5.47
C PHE A 319 -3.90 -16.51 -5.94
N GLY A 320 -3.59 -15.52 -5.10
CA GLY A 320 -2.57 -14.52 -5.38
C GLY A 320 -1.15 -15.11 -5.45
N VAL A 321 -0.86 -16.13 -4.64
CA VAL A 321 0.40 -16.89 -4.71
C VAL A 321 0.49 -17.69 -6.02
N ASN A 322 -0.61 -18.29 -6.47
CA ASN A 322 -0.63 -19.14 -7.65
C ASN A 322 -0.67 -18.35 -8.98
N ALA A 323 -1.52 -17.33 -9.08
CA ALA A 323 -1.82 -16.62 -10.33
C ALA A 323 -1.43 -15.13 -10.31
N GLY A 324 -0.77 -14.69 -9.23
CA GLY A 324 -0.33 -13.31 -9.04
C GLY A 324 -1.32 -12.45 -8.26
N PRO A 325 -0.83 -11.50 -7.42
CA PRO A 325 -1.67 -10.64 -6.57
C PRO A 325 -2.77 -9.88 -7.33
N GLY A 326 -2.41 -9.24 -8.45
CA GLY A 326 -3.35 -8.44 -9.24
C GLY A 326 -4.47 -9.28 -9.85
N THR A 327 -4.19 -10.52 -10.28
CA THR A 327 -5.21 -11.43 -10.83
C THR A 327 -6.20 -11.83 -9.75
N SER A 328 -5.70 -12.16 -8.55
CA SER A 328 -6.52 -12.55 -7.42
C SER A 328 -7.44 -11.44 -6.94
N VAL A 329 -6.91 -10.23 -6.75
CA VAL A 329 -7.71 -9.07 -6.34
C VAL A 329 -8.78 -8.73 -7.39
N LYS A 330 -8.45 -8.81 -8.69
CA LYS A 330 -9.46 -8.61 -9.76
C LYS A 330 -10.57 -9.65 -9.72
N MET A 331 -10.28 -10.88 -9.32
CA MET A 331 -11.31 -11.92 -9.14
C MET A 331 -12.24 -11.57 -7.97
N LEU A 332 -11.68 -11.17 -6.83
CA LEU A 332 -12.47 -10.67 -5.70
C LEU A 332 -13.38 -9.52 -6.12
N GLN A 333 -12.82 -8.51 -6.79
CA GLN A 333 -13.55 -7.33 -7.21
C GLN A 333 -14.72 -7.64 -8.14
N ARG A 334 -14.53 -8.57 -9.10
CA ARG A 334 -15.63 -9.06 -9.94
C ARG A 334 -16.71 -9.76 -9.13
N ALA A 335 -16.32 -10.61 -8.17
CA ALA A 335 -17.25 -11.36 -7.34
C ALA A 335 -18.12 -10.44 -6.46
N VAL A 336 -17.57 -9.33 -5.96
CA VAL A 336 -18.30 -8.35 -5.13
C VAL A 336 -18.88 -7.17 -5.93
N GLY A 337 -18.81 -7.21 -7.27
CA GLY A 337 -19.45 -6.24 -8.15
C GLY A 337 -18.80 -4.85 -8.19
N VAL A 338 -17.49 -4.74 -7.91
CA VAL A 338 -16.74 -3.48 -8.02
C VAL A 338 -15.77 -3.51 -9.21
N LYS A 339 -15.25 -2.34 -9.63
CA LYS A 339 -14.32 -2.24 -10.75
C LYS A 339 -13.06 -3.10 -10.48
N PRO A 340 -12.68 -4.01 -11.39
CA PRO A 340 -11.54 -4.90 -11.20
C PRO A 340 -10.21 -4.21 -11.56
N ASP A 341 -9.75 -3.29 -10.71
CA ASP A 341 -8.48 -2.56 -10.88
C ASP A 341 -7.26 -3.32 -10.32
N GLY A 342 -7.46 -4.37 -9.53
CA GLY A 342 -6.41 -5.18 -8.92
C GLY A 342 -5.81 -4.63 -7.63
N ALA A 343 -6.39 -3.57 -7.06
CA ALA A 343 -5.98 -3.00 -5.78
C ALA A 343 -7.11 -3.08 -4.73
N VAL A 344 -6.78 -3.48 -3.51
CA VAL A 344 -7.75 -3.50 -2.40
C VAL A 344 -7.90 -2.09 -1.82
N GLY A 345 -8.78 -1.30 -2.44
CA GLY A 345 -9.17 0.04 -1.98
C GLY A 345 -10.41 0.04 -1.07
N PRO A 346 -10.84 1.22 -0.58
CA PRO A 346 -12.00 1.36 0.29
C PRO A 346 -13.30 0.77 -0.30
N TYR A 347 -13.50 0.86 -1.61
CA TYR A 347 -14.68 0.29 -2.28
C TYR A 347 -14.67 -1.24 -2.26
N THR A 348 -13.51 -1.86 -2.55
CA THR A 348 -13.33 -3.32 -2.46
C THR A 348 -13.60 -3.80 -1.04
N LEU A 349 -13.04 -3.12 -0.03
CA LEU A 349 -13.25 -3.49 1.38
C LEU A 349 -14.72 -3.39 1.77
N ARG A 350 -15.38 -2.26 1.45
CA ARG A 350 -16.79 -2.06 1.79
C ARG A 350 -17.69 -3.12 1.16
N ALA A 351 -17.49 -3.41 -0.14
CA ALA A 351 -18.27 -4.42 -0.85
C ALA A 351 -18.02 -5.83 -0.30
N THR A 352 -16.76 -6.14 0.02
CA THR A 352 -16.38 -7.45 0.57
C THR A 352 -16.94 -7.66 1.99
N THR A 353 -16.91 -6.63 2.84
CA THR A 353 -17.49 -6.69 4.20
C THR A 353 -19.01 -6.76 4.18
N ALA A 354 -19.66 -6.13 3.19
CA ALA A 354 -21.11 -6.18 3.03
C ALA A 354 -21.63 -7.51 2.45
N ALA A 355 -20.75 -8.30 1.80
CA ALA A 355 -21.10 -9.59 1.24
C ALA A 355 -21.15 -10.68 2.32
N GLU A 356 -22.04 -11.66 2.16
CA GLU A 356 -22.05 -12.85 2.99
C GLU A 356 -20.80 -13.71 2.70
N ALA A 357 -20.04 -14.03 3.74
CA ALA A 357 -18.72 -14.64 3.60
C ALA A 357 -18.76 -16.02 2.93
N ALA A 358 -19.65 -16.92 3.37
CA ALA A 358 -19.71 -18.28 2.81
C ALA A 358 -20.13 -18.30 1.33
N PRO A 359 -21.20 -17.60 0.89
CA PRO A 359 -21.51 -17.47 -0.54
C PRO A 359 -20.39 -16.84 -1.36
N LEU A 360 -19.66 -15.86 -0.80
CA LEU A 360 -18.53 -15.24 -1.49
C LEU A 360 -17.36 -16.22 -1.64
N VAL A 361 -17.05 -17.04 -0.63
CA VAL A 361 -16.05 -18.12 -0.75
C VAL A 361 -16.41 -19.08 -1.88
N GLU A 362 -17.68 -19.49 -1.96
CA GLU A 362 -18.16 -20.37 -3.03
C GLU A 362 -18.02 -19.72 -4.42
N ALA A 363 -18.40 -18.44 -4.54
CA ALA A 363 -18.26 -17.69 -5.78
C ALA A 363 -16.80 -17.56 -6.22
N LEU A 364 -15.88 -17.31 -5.28
CA LEU A 364 -14.43 -17.24 -5.56
C LEU A 364 -13.86 -18.59 -5.96
N ALA A 365 -14.26 -19.68 -5.31
CA ALA A 365 -13.84 -21.02 -5.66
C ALA A 365 -14.29 -21.38 -7.08
N GLN A 366 -15.55 -21.10 -7.42
CA GLN A 366 -16.09 -21.34 -8.75
C GLN A 366 -15.38 -20.49 -9.82
N ALA A 367 -15.22 -19.18 -9.58
CA ALA A 367 -14.51 -18.28 -10.49
C ALA A 367 -13.07 -18.74 -10.74
N ARG A 368 -12.40 -19.29 -9.71
CA ARG A 368 -11.05 -19.84 -9.83
C ARG A 368 -11.00 -21.13 -10.62
N LEU A 369 -11.95 -22.03 -10.44
CA LEU A 369 -12.06 -23.24 -11.27
C LEU A 369 -12.27 -22.87 -12.75
N ASP A 370 -13.13 -21.90 -13.03
CA ASP A 370 -13.41 -21.45 -14.39
C ASP A 370 -12.19 -20.78 -15.03
N HIS A 371 -11.42 -20.01 -14.25
CA HIS A 371 -10.12 -19.48 -14.69
C HIS A 371 -9.17 -20.61 -15.09
N TYR A 372 -9.01 -21.65 -14.26
CA TYR A 372 -8.12 -22.76 -14.58
C TYR A 372 -8.59 -23.59 -15.77
N ARG A 373 -9.89 -23.85 -15.90
CA ARG A 373 -10.48 -24.56 -17.05
C ARG A 373 -10.22 -23.85 -18.37
N GLY A 374 -10.05 -22.53 -18.35
CA GLY A 374 -9.68 -21.73 -19.52
C GLY A 374 -8.20 -21.84 -19.93
N LEU A 375 -7.34 -22.47 -19.12
CA LEU A 375 -5.91 -22.58 -19.44
C LEU A 375 -5.63 -23.75 -20.40
N PRO A 376 -4.78 -23.58 -21.43
CA PRO A 376 -4.43 -24.66 -22.38
C PRO A 376 -3.84 -25.91 -21.70
N THR A 377 -3.22 -25.74 -20.54
CA THR A 377 -2.55 -26.79 -19.77
C THR A 377 -3.46 -27.51 -18.78
N PHE A 378 -4.76 -27.18 -18.74
CA PHE A 378 -5.73 -27.79 -17.82
C PHE A 378 -5.86 -29.31 -17.99
N ALA A 379 -5.74 -29.83 -19.22
CA ALA A 379 -5.78 -31.28 -19.45
C ALA A 379 -4.70 -32.04 -18.67
N ARG A 380 -3.53 -31.41 -18.46
CA ARG A 380 -2.38 -32.00 -17.76
C ARG A 380 -2.44 -31.76 -16.25
N PHE A 381 -2.73 -30.53 -15.81
CA PHE A 381 -2.62 -30.12 -14.40
C PHE A 381 -3.96 -29.90 -13.69
N GLY A 382 -5.07 -29.91 -14.41
CA GLY A 382 -6.40 -29.51 -13.91
C GLY A 382 -6.90 -30.33 -12.73
N ARG A 383 -6.53 -31.62 -12.63
CA ARG A 383 -6.84 -32.45 -11.44
C ARG A 383 -6.19 -31.90 -10.17
N GLY A 384 -4.94 -31.47 -10.26
CA GLY A 384 -4.20 -30.88 -9.14
C GLY A 384 -4.78 -29.54 -8.73
N TRP A 385 -5.02 -28.66 -9.71
CA TRP A 385 -5.63 -27.36 -9.46
C TRP A 385 -7.04 -27.46 -8.87
N THR A 386 -7.88 -28.36 -9.39
CA THR A 386 -9.23 -28.59 -8.84
C THR A 386 -9.16 -29.04 -7.39
N ARG A 387 -8.24 -29.97 -7.06
CA ARG A 387 -8.04 -30.43 -5.68
C ARG A 387 -7.59 -29.29 -4.75
N ARG A 388 -6.65 -28.44 -5.20
CA ARG A 388 -6.19 -27.25 -4.44
C ARG A 388 -7.36 -26.31 -4.15
N VAL A 389 -8.18 -26.00 -5.15
CA VAL A 389 -9.34 -25.10 -4.96
C VAL A 389 -10.32 -25.69 -3.94
N GLU A 390 -10.67 -26.97 -4.05
CA GLU A 390 -11.58 -27.62 -3.11
C GLU A 390 -11.03 -27.66 -1.68
N ASP A 391 -9.73 -27.89 -1.51
CA ASP A 391 -9.12 -27.91 -0.19
C ASP A 391 -9.10 -26.52 0.46
N VAL A 392 -8.67 -25.50 -0.29
CA VAL A 392 -8.64 -24.11 0.19
C VAL A 392 -10.07 -23.61 0.48
N ARG A 393 -11.05 -23.96 -0.35
CA ARG A 393 -12.48 -23.67 -0.11
C ARG A 393 -12.95 -24.23 1.23
N ARG A 394 -12.68 -25.52 1.50
CA ARG A 394 -13.05 -26.13 2.79
C ARG A 394 -12.38 -25.43 3.98
N GLN A 395 -11.08 -25.15 3.88
CA GLN A 395 -10.35 -24.45 4.95
C GLN A 395 -10.90 -23.04 5.19
N ALA A 396 -11.24 -22.30 4.12
CA ALA A 396 -11.82 -20.97 4.22
C ALA A 396 -13.20 -20.99 4.92
N LEU A 397 -14.05 -21.97 4.61
CA LEU A 397 -15.35 -22.15 5.28
C LEU A 397 -15.20 -22.50 6.78
N LEU A 398 -14.20 -23.31 7.13
CA LEU A 398 -13.87 -23.59 8.53
C LEU A 398 -13.38 -22.33 9.27
N MET A 399 -12.55 -21.50 8.62
CA MET A 399 -12.07 -20.23 9.18
C MET A 399 -13.16 -19.17 9.38
N ILE A 400 -14.25 -19.23 8.61
CA ILE A 400 -15.43 -18.37 8.82
C ILE A 400 -16.18 -18.78 10.10
N SER A 401 -16.19 -20.08 10.41
CA SER A 401 -16.98 -20.66 11.50
C SER A 401 -16.23 -20.70 12.85
N ALA A 402 -14.95 -20.33 12.86
CA ALA A 402 -14.04 -20.34 14.00
C ALA A 402 -13.67 -18.93 14.45
#